data_AF-A0A0S8BTM5-F1
#
_entry.id   AF-A0A0S8BTM5-F1
#
_cell.length_a   1.000
_cell.length_b   1.000
_cell.length_c   1.000
_cell.angle_alpha   90.00
_cell.angle_beta   90.00
_cell.angle_gamma   90.00
#
_symmetry.space_group_name_H-M   'P 1'
#
loop_
_entity.id
_entity.type
_entity.pdbx_description
1 polymer ?
#
loop_
_entity_poly.entity_id
_entity_poly.type
_entity_poly.pdbx_seq_one_letter_code
_entity_poly.pdbx_strand_id
1 'polypeptide(L)'
;MILWVALSGGLGGCNDGETEADRVGVGAECGSTAECPTPMEVELDCLTQFKGGYCGLEGCQGDADCPDGSACVTHSDGQNYCFRECRDKPDCNLNRSLENEANCVGSIVFVDPRNDRKACEPPSAGL
;
A
#
# COMPACT_ATOMS: atom_id res chain seq x y z
N MET A 1 -3.52 4.96 -51.04
CA MET A 1 -3.89 3.74 -50.28
C MET A 1 -2.68 2.82 -50.38
N ILE A 2 -1.81 2.71 -49.39
CA ILE A 2 -2.06 2.26 -48.03
C ILE A 2 -1.05 2.93 -47.08
N LEU A 3 -1.59 3.44 -45.98
CA LEU A 3 -0.93 3.90 -44.78
C LEU A 3 -0.60 2.68 -43.91
N TRP A 4 0.66 2.46 -43.53
CA TRP A 4 0.98 1.74 -42.29
C TRP A 4 2.25 2.33 -41.67
N VAL A 5 2.01 3.10 -40.61
CA VAL A 5 3.02 3.55 -39.65
C VAL A 5 3.47 2.32 -38.87
N ALA A 6 4.73 1.91 -39.02
CA ALA A 6 5.36 0.97 -38.11
C ALA A 6 5.66 1.70 -36.81
N LEU A 7 4.65 1.79 -35.94
CA LEU A 7 4.82 2.19 -34.56
C LEU A 7 5.48 1.01 -33.85
N SER A 8 6.80 1.01 -33.78
CA SER A 8 7.57 0.14 -32.89
C SER A 8 7.33 0.60 -31.45
N GLY A 9 6.12 0.36 -30.95
CA GLY A 9 5.77 0.52 -29.55
C GLY A 9 6.55 -0.52 -28.76
N GLY A 10 7.44 -0.02 -27.90
CA GLY A 10 8.23 -0.85 -27.01
C GLY A 10 7.35 -1.84 -26.27
N LEU A 11 7.70 -3.12 -26.37
CA LEU A 11 7.34 -4.12 -25.40
C LEU A 11 8.08 -3.78 -24.10
N GLY A 12 7.60 -2.75 -23.40
CA GLY A 12 7.91 -2.57 -21.98
C GLY A 12 7.21 -3.70 -21.26
N GLY A 13 7.96 -4.74 -20.90
CA GLY A 13 7.48 -5.75 -19.97
C GLY A 13 7.00 -5.03 -18.71
N CYS A 14 5.70 -5.13 -18.43
CA CYS A 14 5.17 -4.84 -17.09
C CYS A 14 5.78 -5.90 -16.17
N ASN A 15 6.74 -5.43 -15.39
CA ASN A 15 7.54 -6.13 -14.41
C ASN A 15 6.69 -7.11 -13.57
N ASP A 16 7.10 -8.38 -13.50
CA ASP A 16 6.57 -9.42 -12.60
C ASP A 16 6.74 -9.04 -11.11
N GLY A 17 5.99 -8.06 -10.61
CA GLY A 17 6.17 -7.52 -9.26
C GLY A 17 5.00 -6.73 -8.67
N GLU A 18 3.82 -6.73 -9.31
CA GLU A 18 2.60 -6.14 -8.76
C GLU A 18 1.93 -7.13 -7.80
N THR A 19 1.81 -6.76 -6.53
CA THR A 19 1.11 -7.55 -5.51
C THR A 19 -0.40 -7.28 -5.52
N GLU A 20 -1.19 -8.09 -4.82
CA GLU A 20 -2.61 -7.78 -4.64
C GLU A 20 -2.79 -6.44 -3.94
N ALA A 21 -1.94 -6.11 -2.96
CA ALA A 21 -1.86 -4.82 -2.31
C ALA A 21 -1.63 -3.67 -3.31
N ASP A 22 -0.82 -3.87 -4.36
CA ASP A 22 -0.67 -2.90 -5.45
C ASP A 22 -1.97 -2.76 -6.26
N ARG A 23 -2.60 -3.89 -6.59
CA ARG A 23 -3.84 -3.95 -7.38
C ARG A 23 -5.01 -3.28 -6.66
N VAL A 24 -5.14 -3.52 -5.36
CA VAL A 24 -6.21 -2.96 -4.53
C VAL A 24 -5.90 -1.53 -4.05
N GLY A 25 -4.64 -1.08 -4.17
CA GLY A 25 -4.24 0.28 -3.81
C GLY A 25 -3.94 0.47 -2.32
N VAL A 26 -3.58 -0.59 -1.59
CA VAL A 26 -3.09 -0.46 -0.21
C VAL A 26 -1.82 0.38 -0.22
N GLY A 27 -1.78 1.43 0.60
CA GLY A 27 -0.66 2.36 0.66
C GLY A 27 -0.86 3.70 -0.07
N ALA A 28 -1.93 3.85 -0.84
CA ALA A 28 -2.25 5.13 -1.46
C ALA A 28 -2.59 6.20 -0.41
N GLU A 29 -2.25 7.45 -0.71
CA GLU A 29 -2.75 8.59 0.07
C GLU A 29 -4.24 8.84 -0.24
N CYS A 30 -5.01 9.34 0.73
CA CYS A 30 -6.44 9.56 0.59
C CYS A 30 -6.95 10.67 1.52
N GLY A 31 -7.94 11.45 1.08
CA GLY A 31 -8.68 12.36 1.95
C GLY A 31 -9.95 11.75 2.55
N SER A 32 -10.49 10.71 1.93
CA SER A 32 -11.75 10.05 2.28
C SER A 32 -11.80 8.62 1.74
N THR A 33 -12.63 7.75 2.33
CA THR A 33 -12.78 6.34 1.90
C THR A 33 -13.19 6.21 0.43
N ALA A 34 -13.87 7.21 -0.13
CA ALA A 34 -14.26 7.22 -1.56
C ALA A 34 -13.07 7.34 -2.53
N GLU A 35 -11.91 7.79 -2.04
CA GLU A 35 -10.66 7.89 -2.83
C GLU A 35 -9.87 6.58 -2.81
N CYS A 36 -10.18 5.67 -1.88
CA CYS A 36 -9.58 4.35 -1.85
C CYS A 36 -10.22 3.45 -2.91
N PRO A 37 -9.42 2.71 -3.70
CA PRO A 37 -9.99 1.77 -4.63
C PRO A 37 -10.81 0.74 -3.85
N THR A 38 -12.03 0.50 -4.35
CA THR A 38 -12.94 -0.53 -3.83
C THR A 38 -13.00 -1.67 -4.84
N PRO A 39 -11.94 -2.50 -4.95
CA PRO A 39 -12.06 -3.73 -5.70
C PRO A 39 -13.16 -4.57 -5.07
N MET A 40 -13.91 -5.30 -5.90
CA MET A 40 -15.13 -6.02 -5.50
C MET A 40 -14.92 -7.11 -4.42
N GLU A 41 -13.68 -7.31 -3.96
CA GLU A 41 -13.25 -8.37 -3.04
C GLU A 41 -12.76 -7.81 -1.68
N VAL A 42 -12.35 -6.53 -1.59
CA VAL A 42 -11.82 -5.92 -0.37
C VAL A 42 -12.24 -4.44 -0.29
N GLU A 43 -12.90 -4.07 0.80
CA GLU A 43 -13.30 -2.68 1.06
C GLU A 43 -12.20 -1.99 1.89
N LEU A 44 -11.44 -1.08 1.28
CA LEU A 44 -10.40 -0.32 1.97
C LEU A 44 -10.97 0.94 2.60
N ASP A 45 -10.53 1.24 3.82
CA ASP A 45 -10.84 2.48 4.51
C ASP A 45 -9.73 3.51 4.33
N CYS A 46 -10.12 4.78 4.30
CA CYS A 46 -9.15 5.87 4.37
C CYS A 46 -8.77 6.13 5.83
N LEU A 47 -7.58 5.68 6.20
CA LEU A 47 -7.01 5.82 7.53
C LEU A 47 -6.43 7.24 7.71
N THR A 48 -7.29 8.19 8.09
CA THR A 48 -6.94 9.62 8.24
C THR A 48 -6.06 9.95 9.44
N GLN A 49 -5.83 8.99 10.33
CA GLN A 49 -4.86 9.10 11.44
C GLN A 49 -3.41 9.16 10.94
N PHE A 50 -3.17 8.79 9.68
CA PHE A 50 -1.89 8.93 9.01
C PHE A 50 -1.84 10.19 8.15
N LYS A 51 -0.66 10.78 8.03
CA LYS A 51 -0.46 12.01 7.29
C LYS A 51 -0.81 11.81 5.81
N GLY A 52 -1.72 12.64 5.29
CA GLY A 52 -2.24 12.51 3.92
C GLY A 52 -3.20 11.33 3.73
N GLY A 53 -3.63 10.69 4.82
CA GLY A 53 -4.40 9.45 4.80
C GLY A 53 -3.63 8.25 4.25
N TYR A 54 -4.18 7.08 4.50
CA TYR A 54 -3.64 5.82 4.03
C TYR A 54 -4.78 4.87 3.69
N CYS A 55 -4.88 4.45 2.43
CA CYS A 55 -5.82 3.40 2.06
C CYS A 55 -5.33 2.06 2.60
N GLY A 56 -6.09 1.49 3.53
CA GLY A 56 -5.77 0.25 4.19
C GLY A 56 -6.97 -0.33 4.92
N LEU A 57 -6.77 -1.47 5.55
CA LEU A 57 -7.79 -2.09 6.41
C LEU A 57 -7.41 -1.86 7.86
N GLU A 58 -8.39 -1.56 8.71
CA GLU A 58 -8.25 -1.56 10.16
C GLU A 58 -8.81 -2.83 10.79
N GLY A 59 -8.25 -3.23 11.94
CA GLY A 59 -8.77 -4.34 12.73
C GLY A 59 -8.36 -5.74 12.29
N CYS A 60 -7.30 -5.89 11.49
CA CYS A 60 -6.79 -7.21 11.12
C CYS A 60 -6.30 -8.01 12.36
N GLN A 61 -6.50 -9.33 12.35
CA GLN A 61 -6.04 -10.25 13.38
C GLN A 61 -4.83 -11.07 12.94
N GLY A 62 -4.53 -11.10 11.65
CA GLY A 62 -3.33 -11.70 11.07
C GLY A 62 -3.17 -11.33 9.60
N ASP A 63 -2.08 -11.79 8.99
CA ASP A 63 -1.77 -11.52 7.58
C ASP A 63 -2.86 -12.06 6.63
N ALA A 64 -3.56 -13.13 7.03
CA ALA A 64 -4.63 -13.73 6.22
C ALA A 64 -5.86 -12.84 6.06
N ASP A 65 -6.01 -11.82 6.92
CA ASP A 65 -7.08 -10.81 6.80
C ASP A 65 -6.67 -9.67 5.86
N CYS A 66 -5.40 -9.59 5.49
CA CYS A 66 -4.84 -8.55 4.66
C CYS A 66 -4.69 -9.03 3.20
N PRO A 67 -4.87 -8.14 2.22
CA PRO A 67 -4.57 -8.44 0.82
C PRO A 67 -3.14 -8.97 0.63
N ASP A 68 -2.92 -9.89 -0.32
CA ASP A 68 -1.58 -10.40 -0.61
C ASP A 68 -0.58 -9.27 -0.92
N GLY A 69 0.60 -9.30 -0.29
CA GLY A 69 1.57 -8.19 -0.35
C GLY A 69 1.29 -7.06 0.64
N SER A 70 0.37 -7.26 1.58
CA SER A 70 0.26 -6.48 2.79
C SER A 70 0.37 -7.37 4.03
N ALA A 71 0.66 -6.75 5.17
CA ALA A 71 0.94 -7.42 6.42
C ALA A 71 0.11 -6.80 7.54
N CYS A 72 -0.35 -7.64 8.47
CA CYS A 72 -1.05 -7.14 9.63
C CYS A 72 -0.06 -6.65 10.67
N VAL A 73 -0.17 -5.38 11.02
CA VAL A 73 0.79 -4.69 11.87
C VAL A 73 0.05 -3.98 12.99
N THR A 74 0.56 -4.12 14.21
CA THR A 74 0.12 -3.33 15.36
C THR A 74 0.80 -1.97 15.34
N HIS A 75 0.02 -0.91 15.16
CA HIS A 75 0.51 0.45 15.21
C HIS A 75 0.57 0.97 16.66
N SER A 76 1.22 2.12 16.84
CA SER A 76 1.52 2.71 18.16
C SER A 76 0.28 3.12 18.98
N ASP A 77 -0.88 3.26 18.33
CA ASP A 77 -2.18 3.51 18.92
C ASP A 77 -2.82 2.24 19.54
N GLY A 78 -2.19 1.08 19.37
CA GLY A 78 -2.69 -0.22 19.83
C GLY A 78 -3.68 -0.88 18.88
N GLN A 79 -3.94 -0.28 17.72
CA GLN A 79 -4.80 -0.82 16.68
C GLN A 79 -3.96 -1.57 15.63
N ASN A 80 -4.59 -2.54 14.97
CA ASN A 80 -3.96 -3.30 13.91
C ASN A 80 -4.40 -2.77 12.54
N TYR A 81 -3.46 -2.62 11.62
CA TYR A 81 -3.73 -2.18 10.26
C TYR A 81 -3.00 -3.05 9.24
N CYS A 82 -3.61 -3.22 8.07
CA CYS A 82 -2.95 -3.85 6.94
C CYS A 82 -2.05 -2.82 6.23
N PHE A 83 -0.75 -2.86 6.50
CA PHE A 83 0.23 -2.07 5.77
C PHE A 83 0.79 -2.87 4.61
N ARG A 84 0.93 -2.21 3.47
CA ARG A 84 1.66 -2.73 2.32
C ARG A 84 3.08 -3.15 2.71
N GLU A 85 3.50 -4.33 2.24
CA GLU A 85 4.88 -4.79 2.36
C GLU A 85 5.79 -4.03 1.39
N CYS A 86 7.05 -3.88 1.77
CA CYS A 86 8.02 -3.15 0.96
C CYS A 86 9.39 -3.78 1.00
N ARG A 87 10.15 -3.58 -0.08
CA ARG A 87 11.57 -3.87 -0.13
C ARG A 87 12.37 -2.62 0.25
N ASP A 88 11.97 -1.50 -0.34
CA ASP A 88 12.58 -0.19 -0.15
C ASP A 88 11.56 0.96 -0.19
N LYS A 89 12.03 2.17 0.15
CA LYS A 89 11.18 3.35 0.34
C LYS A 89 10.36 3.72 -0.94
N PRO A 90 10.91 3.68 -2.15
CA PRO A 90 10.14 3.89 -3.38
C PRO A 90 8.84 3.11 -3.49
N ASP A 91 8.82 1.84 -3.06
CA ASP A 91 7.62 0.99 -3.11
C ASP A 91 6.43 1.61 -2.36
N CYS A 92 6.72 2.27 -1.24
CA CYS A 92 5.71 2.91 -0.38
C CYS A 92 5.19 4.24 -0.91
N ASN A 93 5.85 4.82 -1.92
CA ASN A 93 5.61 6.19 -2.37
C ASN A 93 5.18 6.26 -3.84
N LEU A 94 4.84 5.13 -4.46
CA LEU A 94 4.31 5.09 -5.84
C LEU A 94 3.03 5.91 -6.00
N ASN A 95 2.17 5.90 -4.96
CA ASN A 95 0.88 6.58 -4.93
C ASN A 95 0.76 7.58 -3.78
N ARG A 96 1.89 8.20 -3.38
CA ARG A 96 1.92 9.21 -2.31
C ARG A 96 2.72 10.41 -2.77
N SER A 97 2.23 11.60 -2.43
CA SER A 97 2.96 12.85 -2.65
C SER A 97 4.21 12.96 -1.77
N LEU A 98 5.16 13.81 -2.19
CA LEU A 98 6.40 14.06 -1.44
C LEU A 98 6.17 14.62 -0.03
N GLU A 99 5.04 15.31 0.20
CA GLU A 99 4.69 15.85 1.51
C GLU A 99 4.12 14.80 2.47
N ASN A 100 3.60 13.69 1.93
CA ASN A 100 2.96 12.61 2.67
C ASN A 100 3.74 11.28 2.60
N GLU A 101 5.04 11.33 2.32
CA GLU A 101 5.85 10.12 2.12
C GLU A 101 5.76 9.12 3.27
N ALA A 102 5.65 7.85 2.93
CA ALA A 102 5.78 6.72 3.85
C ALA A 102 7.21 6.17 3.83
N ASN A 103 7.61 5.52 4.93
CA ASN A 103 8.90 4.86 5.06
C ASN A 103 8.75 3.34 4.99
N CYS A 104 9.74 2.67 4.41
CA CYS A 104 9.81 1.22 4.45
C CYS A 104 10.53 0.75 5.73
N VAL A 105 9.77 0.28 6.71
CA VAL A 105 10.24 0.03 8.09
C VAL A 105 10.23 -1.47 8.38
N GLY A 106 11.39 -2.01 8.77
CA GLY A 106 11.54 -3.41 9.22
C GLY A 106 11.45 -3.60 10.73
N SER A 107 11.46 -2.51 11.51
CA SER A 107 11.35 -2.51 12.97
C SER A 107 9.91 -2.36 13.48
N ILE A 108 8.93 -2.49 12.59
CA ILE A 108 7.52 -2.36 12.93
C ILE A 108 6.98 -3.66 13.56
N VAL A 109 5.93 -3.57 14.37
CA VAL A 109 5.39 -4.72 15.10
C VAL A 109 4.37 -5.46 14.23
N PHE A 110 4.78 -6.58 13.66
CA PHE A 110 3.89 -7.47 12.92
C PHE A 110 3.09 -8.36 13.88
N VAL A 111 1.80 -8.54 13.59
CA VAL A 111 0.93 -9.47 14.35
C VAL A 111 1.37 -10.91 14.11
N ASP A 112 1.63 -11.26 12.85
CA ASP A 112 2.21 -12.55 12.47
C ASP A 112 3.73 -12.41 12.26
N PRO A 113 4.55 -12.91 13.20
CA PRO A 113 5.99 -12.72 13.12
C PRO A 113 6.59 -13.57 12.01
N ARG A 114 7.21 -12.90 11.04
CA ARG A 114 8.13 -13.52 10.08
C ARG A 114 9.39 -12.66 10.02
N ASN A 115 10.54 -13.31 10.13
CA ASN A 115 11.82 -12.62 10.04
C ASN A 115 11.98 -12.00 8.64
N ASP A 116 12.62 -10.83 8.57
CA ASP A 116 13.04 -10.11 7.35
C ASP A 116 11.97 -9.36 6.54
N ARG A 117 10.74 -9.19 7.06
CA ARG A 117 9.71 -8.35 6.43
C ARG A 117 9.85 -6.88 6.79
N LYS A 118 9.37 -6.01 5.89
CA LYS A 118 9.22 -4.58 6.12
C LYS A 118 7.86 -4.15 5.61
N ALA A 119 7.29 -3.12 6.24
CA ALA A 119 6.03 -2.54 5.81
C ALA A 119 6.14 -1.04 5.62
N CYS A 120 5.24 -0.50 4.80
CA CYS A 120 5.11 0.91 4.52
C CYS A 120 4.42 1.63 5.67
N GLU A 121 5.20 2.28 6.52
CA GLU A 121 4.70 3.07 7.64
C GLU A 121 4.63 4.56 7.25
N PRO A 122 3.43 5.12 7.06
CA PRO A 122 3.26 6.56 6.91
C PRO A 122 3.45 7.26 8.29
N PRO A 123 3.93 8.51 8.31
CA PRO A 123 3.93 9.32 9.51
C PRO A 123 2.50 9.47 10.06
N SER A 124 2.35 9.53 11.38
CA SER A 124 1.07 9.93 11.98
C SER A 124 0.70 11.35 11.52
N ALA A 125 -0.60 11.63 11.34
CA ALA A 125 -1.09 12.92 10.85
C ALA A 125 -0.71 14.10 11.76
N GLY A 126 -0.40 13.83 13.02
CA GLY A 126 -0.19 14.85 14.05
C GLY A 126 -1.53 15.50 14.40
N LEU A 127 -1.88 15.48 15.69
CA LEU A 127 -2.89 16.39 16.22
C LEU A 127 -2.37 17.83 16.19
#